data_AF-A0A962M7Q7-F1
#
_entry.id   AF-A0A962M7Q7-F1
#
_cell.length_a   1.000
_cell.length_b   1.000
_cell.length_c   1.000
_cell.angle_alpha   90.00
_cell.angle_beta   90.00
_cell.angle_gamma   90.00
#
_symmetry.space_group_name_H-M   'P 1'
#
loop_
_entity.id
_entity.type
_entity.pdbx_description
1 polymer ?
#
loop_
_entity_poly.entity_id
_entity_poly.type
_entity_poly.pdbx_seq_one_letter_code
_entity_poly.pdbx_strand_id
1 'polypeptide(L)'
;MVSLFKDLSTCSSATILAPHGCEVQVDIVKKTQDELPKLPEPAWAKMSIGKTMFGKYAGYPYEETLMSLTADESKFYLQLLNNYNYNTGVSVVETHNMTASEKNHLSVGYKGLRQRNLVKRVKKFTYLINPEARIHHKLFESLLELWNNTP
;
A
#
# COMPACT_ATOMS: atom_id res chain seq x y z
N MET A 1 10.92 29.47 -0.44
CA MET A 1 12.32 29.82 -0.77
C MET A 1 12.85 28.74 -1.70
N VAL A 2 13.08 29.08 -2.96
CA VAL A 2 13.52 28.13 -4.00
C VAL A 2 15.00 27.80 -3.79
N SER A 3 15.33 26.51 -3.74
CA SER A 3 16.69 25.99 -3.54
C SER A 3 17.59 26.38 -4.72
N LEU A 4 18.56 27.26 -4.45
CA LEU A 4 19.46 27.89 -5.42
C LEU A 4 20.72 27.06 -5.77
N PHE A 5 20.81 25.78 -5.39
CA PHE A 5 22.05 25.00 -5.50
C PHE A 5 21.91 23.65 -6.22
N LYS A 6 21.01 23.52 -7.18
CA LYS A 6 20.84 22.25 -7.91
C LYS A 6 21.87 22.00 -9.02
N ASP A 7 22.62 23.01 -9.46
CA ASP A 7 23.52 22.90 -10.62
C ASP A 7 24.95 23.37 -10.30
N LEU A 8 25.59 22.75 -9.29
CA LEU A 8 27.04 22.83 -9.14
C LEU A 8 27.68 21.77 -10.06
N SER A 9 27.81 22.10 -11.34
CA SER A 9 28.55 21.28 -12.31
C SER A 9 30.05 21.36 -12.03
N THR A 10 30.66 20.26 -11.61
CA THR A 10 32.12 20.11 -11.56
C THR A 10 32.68 20.09 -12.99
N CYS A 11 33.32 21.19 -13.40
CA CYS A 11 33.99 21.26 -14.69
C CYS A 11 35.37 20.59 -14.56
N SER A 12 35.58 19.47 -15.27
CA SER A 12 36.89 18.83 -15.42
C SER A 12 37.35 19.01 -16.86
N SER A 13 38.45 19.73 -17.07
CA SER A 13 39.07 19.90 -18.39
C SER A 13 40.19 18.88 -18.58
N ALA A 14 40.20 18.18 -19.71
CA ALA A 14 41.29 17.30 -20.12
C ALA A 14 41.83 17.73 -21.48
N THR A 15 43.16 17.80 -21.61
CA THR A 15 43.84 18.13 -22.87
C THR A 15 44.30 16.85 -23.54
N ILE A 16 43.89 16.64 -24.80
CA ILE A 16 44.31 15.50 -25.62
C ILE A 16 45.33 16.00 -26.65
N LEU A 17 46.52 15.40 -26.69
CA LEU A 17 47.55 15.68 -27.69
C LEU A 17 47.50 14.60 -28.78
N ALA A 18 47.02 14.95 -29.96
CA ALA A 18 47.00 14.06 -31.12
C ALA A 18 48.26 14.21 -31.98
N PRO A 19 48.87 13.12 -32.48
CA PRO A 19 49.97 13.17 -33.44
C PRO A 19 49.54 13.77 -34.79
N HIS A 20 50.51 14.30 -35.55
CA HIS A 20 50.25 14.87 -36.88
C HIS A 20 49.64 13.85 -37.84
N GLY A 21 48.51 14.23 -38.47
CA GLY A 21 47.80 13.42 -39.46
C GLY A 21 46.57 12.66 -38.96
N CYS A 22 46.22 12.78 -37.67
CA CYS A 22 45.04 12.14 -37.09
C CYS A 22 43.90 13.12 -36.82
N GLU A 23 42.67 12.70 -37.08
CA GLU A 23 41.44 13.39 -36.71
C GLU A 23 40.95 12.90 -35.35
N VAL A 24 40.57 13.81 -34.45
CA VAL A 24 40.10 13.47 -33.10
C VAL A 24 38.58 13.57 -33.06
N GLN A 25 37.91 12.43 -32.89
CA GLN A 25 36.48 12.37 -32.63
C GLN A 25 36.24 12.23 -31.12
N VAL A 26 35.39 13.09 -30.56
CA VAL A 26 35.00 13.07 -29.14
C VAL A 26 33.52 12.72 -29.04
N ASP A 27 33.23 11.51 -28.58
CA ASP A 27 31.86 11.07 -28.34
C ASP A 27 31.52 11.19 -26.85
N ILE A 28 30.45 11.93 -26.54
CA ILE A 28 29.94 12.06 -25.17
C ILE A 28 29.07 10.84 -24.87
N VAL A 29 29.70 9.79 -24.33
CA VAL A 29 28.96 8.62 -23.84
C VAL A 29 28.39 8.95 -22.46
N LYS A 30 27.09 9.22 -22.40
CA LYS A 30 26.35 9.24 -21.13
C LYS A 30 26.37 7.82 -20.57
N LYS A 31 27.27 7.54 -19.62
CA LYS A 31 27.10 6.37 -18.76
C LYS A 31 25.79 6.57 -18.02
N THR A 32 24.74 5.84 -18.42
CA THR A 32 23.60 5.59 -17.55
C THR A 32 24.15 5.13 -16.21
N GLN A 33 23.72 5.76 -15.12
CA GLN A 33 24.12 5.32 -13.78
C GLN A 33 23.92 3.81 -13.70
N ASP A 34 24.90 3.09 -13.14
CA ASP A 34 24.75 1.67 -12.84
C ASP A 34 23.58 1.52 -11.87
N GLU A 35 22.37 1.37 -12.40
CA GLU A 35 21.21 1.00 -11.60
C GLU A 35 21.45 -0.46 -11.20
N LEU A 36 21.61 -0.69 -9.89
CA LEU A 36 21.50 -2.03 -9.32
C LEU A 36 20.23 -2.68 -9.90
N PRO A 37 20.28 -3.96 -10.33
CA PRO A 37 19.10 -4.63 -10.82
C PRO A 37 18.02 -4.48 -9.75
N LYS A 38 16.89 -3.87 -10.12
CA LYS A 38 15.75 -3.69 -9.21
C LYS A 38 15.37 -5.09 -8.75
N LEU A 39 15.80 -5.48 -7.55
CA LEU A 39 15.31 -6.71 -6.94
C LEU A 39 13.79 -6.59 -6.98
N PRO A 40 13.05 -7.64 -7.42
CA PRO A 40 11.61 -7.60 -7.35
C PRO A 40 11.26 -7.27 -5.90
N GLU A 41 10.72 -6.06 -5.68
CA GLU A 41 10.34 -5.60 -4.36
C GLU A 41 9.50 -6.72 -3.72
N PRO A 42 9.88 -7.21 -2.54
CA PRO A 42 9.13 -8.28 -1.93
C PRO A 42 7.68 -7.80 -1.76
N ALA A 43 6.70 -8.69 -1.89
CA ALA A 43 5.31 -8.30 -2.08
C ALA A 43 4.73 -7.41 -0.95
N TRP A 44 5.40 -7.37 0.21
CA TRP A 44 5.12 -6.51 1.36
C TRP A 44 5.74 -5.10 1.28
N ALA A 45 6.70 -4.83 0.39
CA ALA A 45 7.29 -3.49 0.25
C ALA A 45 6.33 -2.46 -0.36
N LYS A 46 5.27 -2.92 -1.05
CA LYS A 46 4.11 -2.09 -1.45
C LYS A 46 3.19 -1.76 -0.28
N MET A 47 3.61 -1.95 0.98
CA MET A 47 2.85 -1.53 2.16
C MET A 47 2.70 0.00 2.16
N SER A 48 1.51 0.45 1.78
CA SER A 48 0.94 1.81 1.82
C SER A 48 1.23 2.76 0.66
N ILE A 49 0.19 2.97 -0.14
CA ILE A 49 -0.12 4.31 -0.63
C ILE A 49 -0.95 4.95 0.48
N GLY A 50 -0.40 5.96 1.17
CA GLY A 50 -1.15 6.77 2.12
C GLY A 50 -0.48 6.95 3.49
N LYS A 51 0.23 8.08 3.64
CA LYS A 51 0.94 8.60 4.83
C LYS A 51 2.31 7.99 5.10
N THR A 52 3.33 8.84 5.04
CA THR A 52 4.70 8.53 5.48
C THR A 52 4.84 8.85 6.96
N MET A 53 5.31 7.89 7.76
CA MET A 53 5.80 8.16 9.12
C MET A 53 7.33 8.05 9.11
N PHE A 54 8.04 9.07 9.58
CA PHE A 54 9.52 9.12 9.58
C PHE A 54 10.18 8.85 8.21
N GLY A 55 9.58 9.32 7.12
CA GLY A 55 10.13 9.16 5.77
C GLY A 55 10.08 7.74 5.21
N LYS A 56 9.37 6.81 5.87
CA LYS A 56 9.07 5.47 5.37
C LYS A 56 7.59 5.38 5.01
N TYR A 57 7.26 4.61 3.99
CA TYR A 57 5.87 4.24 3.66
C TYR A 57 5.24 3.58 4.89
N ALA A 58 4.22 4.21 5.48
CA ALA A 58 3.54 3.65 6.64
C ALA A 58 2.16 3.16 6.20
N GLY A 59 1.93 1.84 6.35
CA GLY A 59 0.61 1.22 6.37
C GLY A 59 -0.44 2.12 7.00
N TYR A 60 -1.71 1.94 6.62
CA TYR A 60 -2.80 2.16 7.58
C TYR A 60 -2.30 1.69 8.97
N PRO A 61 -2.55 2.42 10.08
CA PRO A 61 -1.96 2.13 11.41
C PRO A 61 -2.52 0.82 11.96
N TYR A 62 -2.14 -0.28 11.33
CA TYR A 62 -2.83 -1.53 11.33
C TYR A 62 -2.56 -2.22 12.64
N GLU A 63 -1.29 -2.33 13.00
CA GLU A 63 -0.82 -2.93 14.24
C GLU A 63 -1.41 -2.19 15.45
N GLU A 64 -1.35 -0.86 15.48
CA GLU A 64 -1.94 -0.04 16.56
C GLU A 64 -3.47 -0.22 16.62
N THR A 65 -4.15 -0.21 15.47
CA THR A 65 -5.59 -0.44 15.40
C THR A 65 -5.92 -1.84 15.94
N LEU A 66 -5.20 -2.87 15.50
CA LEU A 66 -5.41 -4.26 15.91
C LEU A 66 -5.21 -4.46 17.41
N MET A 67 -4.18 -3.84 17.99
CA MET A 67 -3.91 -3.92 19.42
C MET A 67 -5.00 -3.25 20.27
N SER A 68 -5.68 -2.25 19.71
CA SER A 68 -6.72 -1.49 20.41
C SER A 68 -8.14 -2.04 20.21
N LEU A 69 -8.29 -3.19 19.53
CA LEU A 69 -9.61 -3.79 19.28
C LEU A 69 -10.22 -4.34 20.57
N THR A 70 -11.52 -4.10 20.73
CA THR A 70 -12.36 -4.76 21.73
C THR A 70 -12.57 -6.24 21.38
N ALA A 71 -13.11 -7.02 22.32
CA ALA A 71 -13.39 -8.44 22.10
C ALA A 71 -14.37 -8.68 20.92
N ASP A 72 -15.43 -7.87 20.79
CA ASP A 72 -16.43 -8.03 19.73
C ASP A 72 -15.88 -7.59 18.37
N GLU A 73 -15.10 -6.51 18.32
CA GLU A 73 -14.37 -6.09 17.11
C GLU A 73 -13.39 -7.18 16.66
N SER A 74 -12.62 -7.74 17.58
CA SER A 74 -11.64 -8.80 17.29
C SER A 74 -12.30 -10.06 16.75
N LYS A 75 -13.40 -10.51 17.38
CA LYS A 75 -14.17 -11.67 16.93
C LYS A 75 -14.74 -11.46 15.53
N PHE A 76 -15.30 -10.29 15.26
CA PHE A 76 -15.83 -10.01 13.93
C PHE A 76 -14.72 -9.90 12.88
N TYR A 77 -13.61 -9.24 13.20
CA TYR A 77 -12.47 -9.15 12.29
C TYR A 77 -11.90 -10.53 11.96
N LEU A 78 -11.81 -11.43 12.94
CA LEU A 78 -11.42 -12.82 12.73
C LEU A 78 -12.39 -13.56 11.77
N GLN A 79 -13.70 -13.36 11.91
CA GLN A 79 -14.67 -13.91 10.96
C GLN A 79 -14.47 -13.38 9.53
N LEU A 80 -14.14 -12.09 9.38
CA LEU A 80 -13.83 -11.52 8.06
C LEU A 80 -12.58 -12.14 7.45
N LEU A 81 -11.52 -12.34 8.24
CA LEU A 81 -10.28 -12.96 7.78
C LEU A 81 -10.52 -14.42 7.35
N ASN A 82 -11.29 -15.18 8.14
CA ASN A 82 -11.60 -16.57 7.84
C ASN A 82 -12.46 -16.74 6.58
N ASN A 83 -13.34 -15.77 6.29
CA ASN A 83 -14.20 -15.79 5.11
C ASN A 83 -13.68 -14.89 3.96
N TYR A 84 -12.40 -14.51 3.99
CA TYR A 84 -11.81 -13.67 2.96
C TYR A 84 -11.60 -14.44 1.66
N ASN A 85 -12.19 -13.95 0.56
CA ASN A 85 -12.03 -14.56 -0.75
C ASN A 85 -10.94 -13.84 -1.57
N TYR A 86 -9.79 -14.48 -1.71
CA TYR A 86 -8.63 -13.98 -2.45
C TYR A 86 -8.88 -13.72 -3.95
N ASN A 87 -9.89 -14.34 -4.56
CA ASN A 87 -10.20 -14.05 -5.97
C ASN A 87 -10.95 -12.73 -6.13
N THR A 88 -11.69 -12.31 -5.11
CA THR A 88 -12.58 -11.12 -5.17
C THR A 88 -12.14 -9.97 -4.27
N GLY A 89 -11.29 -10.23 -3.28
CA GLY A 89 -10.81 -9.24 -2.32
C GLY A 89 -11.81 -8.84 -1.21
N VAL A 90 -12.95 -9.54 -1.11
CA VAL A 90 -14.01 -9.27 -0.10
C VAL A 90 -14.27 -10.48 0.78
N SER A 91 -14.89 -10.24 1.93
CA SER A 91 -15.31 -11.28 2.89
C SER A 91 -16.82 -11.39 2.94
N VAL A 92 -17.35 -12.62 2.96
CA VAL A 92 -18.79 -12.88 3.09
C VAL A 92 -19.07 -13.51 4.45
N VAL A 93 -19.87 -12.84 5.28
CA VAL A 93 -20.25 -13.32 6.62
C VAL A 93 -21.77 -13.45 6.67
N GLU A 94 -22.24 -14.67 6.50
CA GLU A 94 -23.66 -14.99 6.57
C GLU A 94 -24.12 -15.18 8.02
N THR A 95 -25.30 -14.66 8.35
CA THR A 95 -25.82 -14.68 9.73
C THR A 95 -27.06 -15.57 9.88
N HIS A 96 -27.37 -16.41 8.88
CA HIS A 96 -28.61 -17.18 8.84
C HIS A 96 -28.71 -18.17 10.02
N ASN A 97 -27.62 -18.83 10.39
CA ASN A 97 -27.56 -19.79 11.50
C ASN A 97 -27.24 -19.18 12.88
N MET A 98 -27.10 -17.86 12.96
CA MET A 98 -26.70 -17.20 14.21
C MET A 98 -27.90 -16.86 15.09
N THR A 99 -27.72 -17.05 16.38
CA THR A 99 -28.65 -16.61 17.43
C THR A 99 -28.79 -15.08 17.44
N ALA A 100 -29.85 -14.57 18.07
CA ALA A 100 -30.07 -13.13 18.21
C ALA A 100 -28.93 -12.43 18.96
N SER A 101 -28.36 -13.10 19.97
CA SER A 101 -27.22 -12.58 20.75
C SER A 101 -25.97 -12.44 19.89
N GLU A 102 -25.62 -13.49 19.13
CA GLU A 102 -24.46 -13.46 18.23
C GLU A 102 -24.59 -12.39 17.16
N LYS A 103 -25.78 -12.21 16.59
CA LYS A 103 -26.07 -11.12 15.64
C LYS A 103 -25.84 -9.74 16.25
N ASN A 104 -26.19 -9.57 17.53
CA ASN A 104 -25.94 -8.32 18.25
C ASN A 104 -24.45 -8.07 18.44
N HIS A 105 -23.68 -9.06 18.92
CA HIS A 105 -22.22 -8.93 19.05
C HIS A 105 -21.55 -8.64 17.71
N LEU A 106 -21.99 -9.28 16.63
CA LEU A 106 -21.52 -9.02 15.27
C LEU A 106 -21.80 -7.58 14.83
N SER A 107 -23.00 -7.08 15.12
CA SER A 107 -23.40 -5.71 14.81
C SER A 107 -22.53 -4.69 15.58
N VAL A 108 -22.26 -4.95 16.85
CA VAL A 108 -21.37 -4.11 17.69
C VAL A 108 -19.94 -4.14 17.15
N GLY A 109 -19.39 -5.32 16.89
CA GLY A 109 -18.05 -5.49 16.32
C GLY A 109 -17.90 -4.78 14.97
N TYR A 110 -18.88 -4.93 14.07
CA TYR A 110 -18.88 -4.22 12.78
C TYR A 110 -18.89 -2.70 12.96
N LYS A 111 -19.74 -2.15 13.84
CA LYS A 111 -19.80 -0.70 14.07
C LYS A 111 -18.47 -0.16 14.57
N GLY A 112 -17.80 -0.86 15.50
CA GLY A 112 -16.49 -0.48 16.01
C GLY A 112 -15.41 -0.48 14.93
N LEU A 113 -15.31 -1.58 14.16
CA LEU A 113 -14.36 -1.67 13.04
C LEU A 113 -14.62 -0.61 11.96
N ARG A 114 -15.88 -0.27 11.69
CA ARG A 114 -16.25 0.80 10.74
C ARG A 114 -15.83 2.17 11.25
N GLN A 115 -16.07 2.49 12.52
CA GLN A 115 -15.66 3.76 13.14
C GLN A 115 -14.14 3.96 13.08
N ARG A 116 -13.37 2.88 13.12
CA ARG A 116 -11.92 2.88 12.99
C ARG A 116 -11.42 2.96 11.54
N ASN A 117 -12.30 3.03 10.54
CA ASN A 117 -11.95 2.95 9.11
C ASN A 117 -11.23 1.64 8.72
N LEU A 118 -11.51 0.54 9.42
CA LEU A 118 -10.90 -0.75 9.12
C LEU A 118 -11.77 -1.64 8.21
N VAL A 119 -13.10 -1.50 8.30
CA VAL A 119 -14.04 -2.32 7.52
C VAL A 119 -15.22 -1.48 7.02
N LYS A 120 -15.63 -1.71 5.76
CA LYS A 120 -16.88 -1.20 5.18
C LYS A 120 -17.76 -2.35 4.71
N ARG A 121 -19.07 -2.11 4.65
CA ARG A 121 -20.04 -3.08 4.12
C ARG A 121 -20.40 -2.65 2.70
N VAL A 122 -20.06 -3.48 1.72
CA VAL A 122 -20.30 -3.19 0.31
C VAL A 122 -21.69 -3.65 -0.12
N LYS A 123 -22.11 -4.84 0.34
CA LYS A 123 -23.43 -5.43 0.05
C LYS A 123 -23.96 -6.20 1.26
N LYS A 124 -25.13 -6.83 1.12
CA LYS A 124 -25.67 -7.68 2.19
C LYS A 124 -24.70 -8.83 2.47
N PHE A 125 -24.27 -8.96 3.73
CA PHE A 125 -23.28 -9.95 4.19
C PHE A 125 -21.87 -9.84 3.57
N THR A 126 -21.64 -8.91 2.66
CA THR A 126 -20.34 -8.73 2.00
C THR A 126 -19.64 -7.49 2.54
N TYR A 127 -18.43 -7.70 3.04
CA TYR A 127 -17.61 -6.70 3.70
C TYR A 127 -16.26 -6.57 3.00
N LEU A 128 -15.75 -5.35 3.00
CA LEU A 128 -14.44 -4.99 2.47
C LEU A 128 -13.58 -4.54 3.66
N ILE A 129 -12.44 -5.19 3.85
CA ILE A 129 -11.38 -4.71 4.74
C ILE A 129 -10.69 -3.54 4.01
N ASN A 130 -10.30 -2.51 4.75
CA ASN A 130 -9.59 -1.36 4.18
C ASN A 130 -8.42 -1.86 3.30
N PRO A 131 -8.41 -1.55 1.99
CA PRO A 131 -7.37 -2.01 1.07
C PRO A 131 -5.96 -1.53 1.48
N GLU A 132 -5.86 -0.39 2.15
CA GLU A 132 -4.60 0.13 2.71
C GLU A 132 -4.13 -0.65 3.96
N ALA A 133 -5.06 -1.30 4.68
CA ALA A 133 -4.76 -2.18 5.81
C ALA A 133 -4.46 -3.61 5.36
N ARG A 134 -5.08 -4.08 4.28
CA ARG A 134 -4.85 -5.40 3.69
C ARG A 134 -4.68 -5.28 2.18
N ILE A 135 -3.44 -5.20 1.74
CA ILE A 135 -3.10 -4.96 0.33
C ILE A 135 -3.30 -6.23 -0.49
N HIS A 136 -4.16 -6.13 -1.50
CA HIS A 136 -4.40 -7.22 -2.44
C HIS A 136 -3.57 -7.05 -3.72
N HIS A 137 -2.60 -7.94 -3.96
CA HIS A 137 -1.62 -7.76 -5.04
C HIS A 137 -2.19 -7.52 -6.44
N LYS A 138 -3.34 -8.13 -6.77
CA LYS A 138 -3.93 -8.05 -8.12
C LYS A 138 -5.08 -7.05 -8.25
N LEU A 139 -5.74 -6.72 -7.15
CA LEU A 139 -7.01 -5.98 -7.16
C LEU A 139 -6.95 -4.70 -6.35
N PHE A 140 -5.77 -4.29 -5.87
CA PHE A 140 -5.60 -3.16 -4.96
C PHE A 140 -6.33 -1.90 -5.44
N GLU A 141 -6.05 -1.45 -6.66
CA GLU A 141 -6.67 -0.24 -7.23
C GLU A 141 -8.19 -0.34 -7.29
N SER A 142 -8.73 -1.46 -7.79
CA SER A 142 -10.18 -1.68 -7.89
C SER A 142 -10.85 -1.75 -6.52
N LEU A 143 -10.17 -2.34 -5.53
CA LEU A 143 -10.68 -2.41 -4.15
C LEU A 143 -10.61 -1.05 -3.46
N LEU A 144 -9.57 -0.25 -3.74
CA LEU A 144 -9.41 1.11 -3.23
C LEU A 144 -10.49 2.05 -3.79
N GLU A 145 -10.76 1.96 -5.10
CA GLU A 145 -11.87 2.66 -5.75
C GLU A 145 -13.21 2.25 -5.13
N LEU A 146 -13.45 0.94 -4.95
CA LEU A 146 -14.63 0.43 -4.28
C LEU A 146 -14.76 0.95 -2.85
N TRP A 147 -13.65 1.01 -2.11
CA TRP A 147 -13.61 1.53 -0.74
C TRP A 147 -14.01 3.01 -0.67
N ASN A 148 -13.50 3.82 -1.60
CA ASN A 148 -13.78 5.26 -1.65
C ASN A 148 -15.24 5.55 -2.07
N ASN A 149 -15.80 4.71 -2.93
CA ASN A 149 -17.20 4.82 -3.37
C ASN A 149 -18.21 4.20 -2.38
N THR A 150 -17.75 3.44 -1.39
CA THR A 150 -18.62 2.84 -0.36
C THR A 150 -18.74 3.79 0.85
N PRO A 151 -19.96 4.14 1.29
CA PRO A 151 -20.19 5.02 2.44
C PRO A 151 -19.86 4.39 3.80
#